data_AF-A0AAV4J0K8-F1
#
_entry.id   AF-A0AAV4J0K8-F1
#
_cell.length_a   1.000
_cell.length_b   1.000
_cell.length_c   1.000
_cell.angle_alpha   90.00
_cell.angle_beta   90.00
_cell.angle_gamma   90.00
#
_symmetry.space_group_name_H-M   'P 1'
#
loop_
_entity.id
_entity.type
_entity.pdbx_description
1 polymer ?
#
loop_
_entity_poly.entity_id
_entity_poly.type
_entity_poly.pdbx_seq_one_letter_code
_entity_poly.pdbx_strand_id
1 'polypeptide(L)'
;MKWAYGGQEEILHDIDYASLDWFVDPCWRRVYSHSETGARFKGTINDLITAIDQGHRVRVKVGGKVMEARALRVTTGYVHAQLSDQIGQKGGIGEDKLDLTDEAYWIWSFVDTNGGIYQEHFFYGNNTEAAPASVTTSPVDWFIDTRPWSRLLEVDTTGAVSSGSKTDLQTAIRSGANIRLKIYNNADGIDKYVY
;
A
#
# COMPACT_ATOMS: atom_id res chain seq x y z
N MET A 1 3.53 -24.35 16.21
CA MET A 1 4.19 -24.12 14.91
C MET A 1 3.70 -22.78 14.36
N LYS A 2 4.59 -21.79 14.26
CA LYS A 2 4.27 -20.46 13.72
C LYS A 2 4.76 -20.43 12.27
N TRP A 3 3.88 -20.19 11.31
CA TRP A 3 4.28 -19.86 9.94
C TRP A 3 4.31 -18.35 9.83
N ALA A 4 5.37 -17.77 9.26
CA ALA A 4 5.47 -16.32 9.09
C ALA A 4 5.63 -15.95 7.63
N TYR A 5 4.77 -15.04 7.17
CA TYR A 5 4.83 -14.52 5.81
C TYR A 5 5.95 -13.49 5.70
N GLY A 6 7.13 -13.99 5.37
CA GLY A 6 8.34 -13.22 5.09
C GLY A 6 9.47 -14.05 4.47
N GLY A 7 9.36 -15.39 4.46
CA GLY A 7 10.39 -16.28 3.93
C GLY A 7 9.91 -17.55 3.21
N GLN A 8 8.60 -17.82 3.07
CA GLN A 8 8.10 -19.12 2.55
C GLN A 8 8.70 -20.35 3.23
N GLU A 9 9.19 -20.21 4.46
CA GLU A 9 9.84 -21.27 5.22
C GLU A 9 9.02 -21.56 6.48
N GLU A 10 8.95 -22.84 6.82
CA GLU A 10 8.41 -23.34 8.08
C GLU A 10 9.30 -22.87 9.22
N ILE A 11 8.73 -22.20 10.22
CA ILE A 11 9.47 -21.78 11.42
C ILE A 11 9.05 -22.71 12.57
N LEU A 12 9.95 -23.64 12.90
CA LEU A 12 9.76 -24.65 13.94
C LEU A 12 10.11 -24.06 15.31
N HIS A 13 9.16 -23.39 15.95
CA HIS A 13 9.29 -23.01 17.35
C HIS A 13 8.77 -24.11 18.30
N ASP A 14 9.52 -24.41 19.36
CA ASP A 14 9.28 -25.48 20.33
C ASP A 14 8.47 -25.04 21.57
N ILE A 15 8.18 -23.74 21.74
CA ILE A 15 7.63 -23.21 23.00
C ILE A 15 6.18 -22.70 22.93
N ASP A 16 5.55 -22.58 21.75
CA ASP A 16 4.15 -22.10 21.64
C ASP A 16 3.32 -22.89 20.60
N TYR A 17 2.40 -23.71 21.09
CA TYR A 17 1.31 -24.28 20.28
C TYR A 17 0.14 -23.29 20.26
N ALA A 18 0.16 -22.35 19.32
CA ALA A 18 -1.02 -21.54 19.01
C ALA A 18 -1.81 -22.19 17.87
N SER A 19 -3.14 -22.20 17.97
CA SER A 19 -4.01 -22.45 16.82
C SER A 19 -3.93 -21.24 15.88
N LEU A 20 -3.77 -21.49 14.58
CA LEU A 20 -3.63 -20.44 13.56
C LEU A 20 -4.62 -20.70 12.43
N ASP A 21 -5.43 -19.69 12.12
CA ASP A 21 -6.30 -19.68 10.95
C ASP A 21 -5.70 -18.79 9.87
N TRP A 22 -5.67 -19.28 8.63
CA TRP A 22 -5.14 -18.56 7.48
C TRP A 22 -6.26 -18.24 6.50
N PHE A 23 -6.42 -16.97 6.19
CA PHE A 23 -7.39 -16.48 5.22
C PHE A 23 -6.67 -15.89 4.00
N VAL A 24 -7.22 -16.13 2.81
CA VAL A 24 -6.68 -15.60 1.55
C VAL A 24 -7.67 -14.61 0.94
N ASP A 25 -7.16 -13.47 0.48
CA ASP A 25 -7.88 -12.54 -0.40
C ASP A 25 -7.32 -12.72 -1.82
N PRO A 26 -7.94 -13.56 -2.67
CA PRO A 26 -7.35 -13.96 -3.95
C PRO A 26 -7.48 -12.91 -5.04
N CYS A 27 -8.19 -11.81 -4.80
CA CYS A 27 -8.53 -10.82 -5.82
C CYS A 27 -7.40 -9.83 -6.12
N TRP A 28 -6.14 -10.27 -6.17
CA TRP A 28 -4.99 -9.40 -6.40
C TRP A 28 -4.10 -9.90 -7.52
N ARG A 29 -3.63 -8.99 -8.36
CA ARG A 29 -2.78 -9.30 -9.51
C ARG A 29 -1.60 -8.35 -9.59
N ARG A 30 -0.39 -8.91 -9.75
CA ARG A 30 0.83 -8.12 -10.01
C ARG A 30 0.78 -7.48 -11.39
N VAL A 31 0.83 -6.16 -11.43
CA VAL A 31 0.79 -5.34 -12.66
C VAL A 31 2.12 -4.69 -13.00
N TYR A 32 2.96 -4.39 -12.01
CA TYR A 32 4.26 -3.77 -12.24
C TYR A 32 5.28 -4.31 -11.23
N SER A 33 6.54 -4.41 -11.63
CA SER A 33 7.63 -4.68 -10.70
C SER A 33 8.97 -4.14 -11.20
N HIS A 34 9.86 -3.80 -10.27
CA HIS A 34 11.17 -3.25 -10.57
C HIS A 34 12.24 -3.67 -9.55
N SER A 35 13.49 -3.45 -9.91
CA SER A 35 14.67 -3.57 -9.06
C SER A 35 14.83 -2.38 -8.09
N GLU A 36 15.86 -2.47 -7.25
CA GLU A 36 16.33 -1.40 -6.36
C GLU A 36 16.64 -0.08 -7.07
N THR A 37 17.05 -0.15 -8.35
CA THR A 37 17.40 1.03 -9.16
C THR A 37 16.23 1.56 -9.99
N GLY A 38 15.03 1.00 -9.79
CA GLY A 38 13.86 1.31 -10.63
C GLY A 38 13.86 0.59 -11.98
N ALA A 39 14.90 -0.21 -12.30
CA ALA A 39 14.92 -0.99 -13.53
C ALA A 39 13.77 -2.01 -13.53
N ARG A 40 12.91 -1.91 -14.54
CA ARG A 40 11.68 -2.69 -14.67
C ARG A 40 11.92 -4.19 -14.89
N PHE A 41 11.16 -5.01 -14.17
CA PHE A 41 11.10 -6.47 -14.34
C PHE A 41 9.80 -6.94 -15.02
N LYS A 42 8.65 -6.34 -14.71
CA LYS A 42 7.34 -6.74 -15.26
C LYS A 42 6.43 -5.55 -15.50
N GLY A 43 5.60 -5.65 -16.55
CA GLY A 43 4.51 -4.71 -16.84
C GLY A 43 5.02 -3.32 -17.17
N THR A 44 4.20 -2.29 -16.99
CA THR A 44 4.61 -0.89 -17.14
C THR A 44 4.04 -0.03 -16.02
N ILE A 45 4.70 1.10 -15.72
CA ILE A 45 4.15 2.11 -14.80
C ILE A 45 2.80 2.63 -15.34
N ASN A 46 2.65 2.75 -16.66
CA ASN A 46 1.38 3.17 -17.27
C ASN A 46 0.23 2.18 -17.02
N ASP A 47 0.49 0.88 -16.98
CA ASP A 47 -0.54 -0.12 -16.62
C ASP A 47 -1.00 0.06 -15.17
N LEU A 48 -0.06 0.34 -14.27
CA LEU A 48 -0.35 0.66 -12.87
C LEU A 48 -1.16 1.96 -12.75
N ILE A 49 -0.72 3.03 -13.43
CA ILE A 49 -1.44 4.32 -13.45
C ILE A 49 -2.85 4.15 -14.01
N THR A 50 -3.01 3.40 -15.10
CA THR A 50 -4.33 3.14 -15.70
C THR A 50 -5.25 2.42 -14.73
N ALA A 51 -4.75 1.43 -14.00
CA ALA A 51 -5.54 0.73 -12.99
C ALA A 51 -5.91 1.63 -11.80
N ILE A 52 -4.99 2.47 -11.34
CA ILE A 52 -5.26 3.49 -10.31
C ILE A 52 -6.34 4.46 -10.81
N ASP A 53 -6.28 4.87 -12.07
CA ASP A 53 -7.26 5.77 -12.68
C ASP A 53 -8.66 5.16 -12.78
N GLN A 54 -8.73 3.83 -12.89
CA GLN A 54 -9.97 3.05 -12.83
C GLN A 54 -10.47 2.81 -11.39
N GLY A 55 -9.72 3.25 -10.37
CA GLY A 55 -10.11 3.16 -8.96
C GLY A 55 -9.55 1.95 -8.21
N HIS A 56 -8.76 1.09 -8.87
CA HIS A 56 -8.25 -0.13 -8.24
C HIS A 56 -7.35 0.15 -7.03
N ARG A 57 -7.51 -0.67 -5.98
CA ARG A 57 -6.66 -0.67 -4.79
C ARG A 57 -5.29 -1.18 -5.15
N VAL A 58 -4.28 -0.66 -4.48
CA VAL A 58 -2.89 -1.00 -4.74
C VAL A 58 -2.30 -1.67 -3.51
N ARG A 59 -1.61 -2.79 -3.72
CA ARG A 59 -0.72 -3.40 -2.73
C ARG A 59 0.70 -3.34 -3.22
N VAL A 60 1.62 -3.15 -2.30
CA VAL A 60 3.05 -3.05 -2.55
C VAL A 60 3.73 -4.15 -1.76
N LYS A 61 4.58 -4.92 -2.43
CA LYS A 61 5.47 -5.89 -1.78
C LYS A 61 6.88 -5.33 -1.75
N VAL A 62 7.43 -5.23 -0.55
CA VAL A 62 8.81 -4.82 -0.28
C VAL A 62 9.46 -5.91 0.55
N GLY A 63 10.52 -6.55 0.03
CA GLY A 63 11.10 -7.74 0.65
C GLY A 63 10.07 -8.85 0.86
N GLY A 64 9.92 -9.32 2.10
CA GLY A 64 8.94 -10.33 2.49
C GLY A 64 7.55 -9.80 2.84
N LYS A 65 7.33 -8.48 2.83
CA LYS A 65 6.12 -7.83 3.35
C LYS A 65 5.24 -7.34 2.22
N VAL A 66 3.92 -7.57 2.33
CA VAL A 66 2.91 -7.03 1.40
C VAL A 66 1.99 -6.12 2.19
N MET A 67 1.82 -4.88 1.75
CA MET A 67 1.05 -3.85 2.43
C MET A 67 0.09 -3.17 1.44
N GLU A 68 -1.09 -2.77 1.90
CA GLU A 68 -2.05 -2.02 1.09
C GLU A 68 -1.71 -0.53 1.15
N ALA A 69 -1.72 0.13 -0.01
CA ALA A 69 -1.46 1.55 -0.08
C ALA A 69 -2.66 2.31 0.51
N ARG A 70 -2.39 3.15 1.52
CA ARG A 70 -3.39 4.01 2.15
C ARG A 70 -3.68 5.25 1.33
N ALA A 71 -2.64 5.80 0.73
CA ALA A 71 -2.72 6.92 -0.19
C ALA A 71 -1.73 6.69 -1.32
N LEU A 72 -2.07 7.19 -2.50
CA LEU A 72 -1.21 7.19 -3.67
C LEU A 72 -1.05 8.62 -4.15
N ARG A 73 0.17 8.99 -4.55
CA ARG A 73 0.40 10.16 -5.40
C ARG A 73 0.88 9.66 -6.75
N VAL A 74 0.20 10.06 -7.81
CA VAL A 74 0.61 9.79 -9.17
C VAL A 74 1.09 11.10 -9.78
N THR A 75 2.29 11.09 -10.35
CA THR A 75 2.87 12.21 -11.09
C THR A 75 3.31 11.72 -12.48
N THR A 76 3.93 12.59 -13.28
CA THR A 76 4.44 12.22 -14.61
C THR A 76 5.45 11.08 -14.53
N GLY A 77 4.99 9.87 -14.82
CA GLY A 77 5.83 8.67 -14.90
C GLY A 77 6.19 8.02 -13.56
N TYR A 78 5.61 8.47 -12.44
CA TYR A 78 5.89 7.90 -11.12
C TYR A 78 4.62 7.70 -10.29
N VAL A 79 4.66 6.68 -9.44
CA VAL A 79 3.67 6.44 -8.40
C VAL A 79 4.38 6.35 -7.06
N HIS A 80 3.89 7.10 -6.09
CA HIS A 80 4.29 7.01 -4.68
C HIS A 80 3.14 6.42 -3.88
N ALA A 81 3.43 5.44 -3.03
CA ALA A 81 2.48 4.82 -2.13
C ALA A 81 2.86 5.11 -0.68
N GLN A 82 1.90 5.61 0.09
CA GLN A 82 2.00 5.65 1.55
C GLN A 82 1.47 4.35 2.13
N LEU A 83 2.25 3.74 3.02
CA LEU A 83 1.96 2.49 3.72
C LEU A 83 2.00 2.77 5.23
N SER A 84 1.04 2.23 5.97
CA SER A 84 0.96 2.42 7.44
C SER A 84 0.62 1.12 8.19
N ASP A 85 0.76 -0.04 7.53
CA ASP A 85 0.32 -1.33 8.08
C ASP A 85 1.48 -2.08 8.75
N GLN A 86 2.55 -1.39 9.15
CA GLN A 86 3.74 -1.99 9.74
C GLN A 86 3.95 -1.51 11.18
N ILE A 87 4.21 -2.48 12.05
CA ILE A 87 4.65 -2.28 13.44
C ILE A 87 6.13 -2.65 13.54
N GLY A 88 6.84 -1.99 14.45
CA GLY A 88 8.22 -2.28 14.82
C GLY A 88 8.44 -3.76 15.15
N GLN A 89 9.49 -4.32 14.56
CA GLN A 89 9.99 -5.65 14.86
C GLN A 89 11.37 -5.52 15.49
N LYS A 90 11.69 -6.40 16.44
CA LYS A 90 12.99 -6.45 17.14
C LYS A 90 14.15 -6.69 16.19
N GLY A 91 13.92 -7.41 15.10
CA GLY A 91 14.97 -7.80 14.16
C GLY A 91 15.87 -8.89 14.75
N GLY A 92 17.03 -9.14 14.14
CA GLY A 92 17.98 -10.17 14.60
C GLY A 92 18.21 -11.30 13.61
N ILE A 93 18.62 -12.46 14.11
CA ILE A 93 18.94 -13.65 13.31
C ILE A 93 17.86 -14.71 13.55
N GLY A 94 17.49 -15.44 12.50
CA GLY A 94 16.49 -16.51 12.62
C GLY A 94 15.11 -15.97 13.00
N GLU A 95 14.54 -16.53 14.07
CA GLU A 95 13.15 -16.35 14.49
C GLU A 95 12.90 -14.98 15.15
N ASP A 96 13.92 -14.39 15.80
CA ASP A 96 13.87 -13.08 16.48
C ASP A 96 13.44 -11.94 15.53
N LYS A 97 13.62 -12.13 14.21
CA LYS A 97 13.24 -11.15 13.17
C LYS A 97 11.76 -10.79 13.19
N LEU A 98 10.92 -11.63 13.77
CA LEU A 98 9.46 -11.49 13.77
C LEU A 98 8.92 -11.03 15.12
N ASP A 99 9.75 -11.05 16.16
CA ASP A 99 9.36 -10.57 17.47
C ASP A 99 9.02 -9.09 17.40
N LEU A 100 7.96 -8.71 18.09
CA LEU A 100 7.62 -7.30 18.28
C LEU A 100 8.63 -6.68 19.23
N THR A 101 8.87 -5.39 19.07
CA THR A 101 9.67 -4.64 20.05
C THR A 101 8.93 -4.54 21.38
N ASP A 102 9.69 -4.50 22.48
CA ASP A 102 9.13 -4.35 23.84
C ASP A 102 8.25 -3.09 23.95
N GLU A 103 8.64 -2.03 23.24
CA GLU A 103 7.86 -0.83 23.03
C GLU A 103 7.33 -0.78 21.59
N ALA A 104 6.00 -0.84 21.43
CA ALA A 104 5.38 -0.82 20.11
C ALA A 104 5.51 0.57 19.44
N TYR A 105 6.01 0.60 18.21
CA TYR A 105 6.04 1.79 17.37
C TYR A 105 5.51 1.48 15.96
N TRP A 106 4.96 2.50 15.30
CA TRP A 106 4.38 2.40 13.96
C TRP A 106 5.42 2.86 12.94
N ILE A 107 5.43 2.21 11.79
CA ILE A 107 6.35 2.53 10.69
C ILE A 107 5.53 3.10 9.55
N TRP A 108 5.73 4.38 9.26
CA TRP A 108 5.16 5.04 8.10
C TRP A 108 6.14 4.93 6.95
N SER A 109 5.75 4.23 5.88
CA SER A 109 6.61 4.00 4.74
C SER A 109 6.06 4.68 3.50
N PHE A 110 6.94 5.28 2.71
CA PHE A 110 6.64 5.83 1.40
C PHE A 110 7.47 5.07 0.39
N VAL A 111 6.82 4.42 -0.57
CA VAL A 111 7.47 3.59 -1.58
C VAL A 111 7.19 4.18 -2.95
N ASP A 112 8.22 4.30 -3.79
CA ASP A 112 8.10 4.81 -5.15
C ASP A 112 8.45 3.78 -6.22
N THR A 113 7.96 4.02 -7.44
CA THR A 113 8.21 3.16 -8.60
C THR A 113 9.66 3.17 -9.12
N ASN A 114 10.55 3.96 -8.50
CA ASN A 114 11.99 4.02 -8.79
C ASN A 114 12.83 3.21 -7.80
N GLY A 115 12.22 2.55 -6.83
CA GLY A 115 12.95 1.75 -5.83
C GLY A 115 13.12 2.46 -4.49
N GLY A 116 12.85 3.77 -4.40
CA GLY A 116 13.02 4.53 -3.18
C GLY A 116 12.01 4.13 -2.12
N ILE A 117 12.51 3.94 -0.90
CA ILE A 117 11.72 3.68 0.29
C ILE A 117 12.17 4.65 1.38
N TYR A 118 11.24 5.50 1.82
CA TYR A 118 11.42 6.40 2.96
C TYR A 118 10.59 5.89 4.13
N GLN A 119 11.17 5.78 5.32
CA GLN A 119 10.47 5.29 6.51
C GLN A 119 10.66 6.20 7.71
N GLU A 120 9.58 6.44 8.43
CA GLU A 120 9.55 7.15 9.72
C GLU A 120 9.00 6.23 10.81
N HIS A 121 9.48 6.41 12.04
CA HIS A 121 9.23 5.50 13.16
C HIS A 121 8.71 6.30 14.36
N PHE A 122 7.51 5.98 14.84
CA PHE A 122 6.89 6.71 15.95
C PHE A 122 6.29 5.77 17.00
N PHE A 123 6.61 5.99 18.27
CA PHE A 123 6.06 5.21 19.37
C PHE A 123 4.54 5.34 19.46
N TYR A 124 3.88 4.22 19.74
CA TYR A 124 2.44 4.20 19.92
C TYR A 124 2.04 4.96 21.18
N GLY A 125 1.03 5.84 21.07
CA GLY A 125 0.41 6.55 22.19
C GLY A 125 0.99 7.93 22.48
N ASN A 126 2.28 8.18 22.22
CA ASN A 126 2.89 9.50 22.43
C ASN A 126 3.42 10.15 21.13
N ASN A 127 3.48 9.40 20.02
CA ASN A 127 3.99 9.85 18.71
C ASN A 127 5.38 10.49 18.77
N THR A 128 6.22 10.10 19.73
CA THR A 128 7.63 10.50 19.75
C THR A 128 8.43 9.62 18.81
N GLU A 129 9.48 10.18 18.22
CA GLU A 129 10.37 9.47 17.29
C GLU A 129 10.98 8.23 17.97
N ALA A 130 10.76 7.06 17.39
CA ALA A 130 11.27 5.78 17.90
C ALA A 130 12.64 5.42 17.32
N ALA A 131 12.93 5.91 16.11
CA ALA A 131 14.21 5.79 15.42
C ALA A 131 14.31 6.85 14.30
N PRO A 132 15.54 7.23 13.92
CA PRO A 132 15.77 8.13 12.78
C PRO A 132 15.03 7.69 11.52
N ALA A 133 14.59 8.67 10.74
CA ALA A 133 14.07 8.40 9.41
C ALA A 133 15.13 7.69 8.56
N SER A 134 14.70 6.74 7.73
CA SER A 134 15.59 5.96 6.88
C SER A 134 15.21 6.09 5.41
N VAL A 135 16.24 6.10 4.55
CA VAL A 135 16.09 6.07 3.09
C VAL A 135 16.83 4.86 2.58
N THR A 136 16.11 3.96 1.92
CA THR A 136 16.67 2.74 1.34
C THR A 136 16.16 2.53 -0.08
N THR A 137 16.70 1.51 -0.74
CA THR A 137 16.16 1.01 -2.00
C THR A 137 15.86 -0.48 -1.89
N SER A 138 14.83 -0.95 -2.61
CA SER A 138 14.48 -2.37 -2.63
C SER A 138 13.84 -2.74 -3.97
N PRO A 139 13.88 -4.01 -4.40
CA PRO A 139 12.96 -4.49 -5.42
C PRO A 139 11.52 -4.41 -4.91
N VAL A 140 10.61 -3.96 -5.76
CA VAL A 140 9.21 -3.77 -5.38
C VAL A 140 8.29 -4.41 -6.41
N ASP A 141 7.31 -5.19 -5.92
CA ASP A 141 6.20 -5.66 -6.72
C ASP A 141 4.93 -4.84 -6.40
N TRP A 142 4.24 -4.38 -7.44
CA TRP A 142 3.01 -3.61 -7.35
C TRP A 142 1.83 -4.45 -7.85
N PHE A 143 0.81 -4.56 -7.01
CA PHE A 143 -0.39 -5.33 -7.24
C PHE A 143 -1.60 -4.42 -7.26
N ILE A 144 -2.60 -4.79 -8.06
CA ILE A 144 -3.91 -4.17 -8.01
C ILE A 144 -4.96 -5.20 -7.62
N ASP A 145 -6.07 -4.74 -7.05
CA ASP A 145 -7.21 -5.61 -6.87
C ASP A 145 -7.93 -5.88 -8.21
N THR A 146 -8.59 -7.03 -8.32
CA THR A 146 -9.31 -7.44 -9.54
C THR A 146 -10.82 -7.24 -9.43
N ARG A 147 -11.29 -6.68 -8.30
CA ARG A 147 -12.70 -6.34 -8.11
C ARG A 147 -13.07 -5.17 -9.03
N PRO A 148 -14.27 -5.18 -9.66
CA PRO A 148 -14.69 -4.07 -10.50
C PRO A 148 -14.97 -2.83 -9.66
N TRP A 149 -14.56 -1.67 -10.16
CA TRP A 149 -14.84 -0.35 -9.59
C TRP A 149 -15.70 0.47 -10.55
N SER A 150 -16.67 1.20 -10.01
CA SER A 150 -17.58 2.05 -10.78
C SER A 150 -17.41 3.51 -10.39
N ARG A 151 -17.19 4.39 -11.37
CA ARG A 151 -17.15 5.83 -11.15
C ARG A 151 -18.57 6.38 -11.01
N LEU A 152 -18.96 6.73 -9.78
CA LEU A 152 -20.32 7.20 -9.46
C LEU A 152 -20.52 8.71 -9.66
N LEU A 153 -19.47 9.50 -9.48
CA LEU A 153 -19.51 10.95 -9.58
C LEU A 153 -18.16 11.47 -10.05
N GLU A 154 -18.19 12.45 -10.94
CA GLU A 154 -17.07 13.27 -11.33
C GLU A 154 -17.48 14.74 -11.26
N VAL A 155 -16.58 15.56 -10.73
CA VAL A 155 -16.75 17.01 -10.68
C VAL A 155 -15.60 17.66 -11.42
N ASP A 156 -15.87 18.77 -12.08
CA ASP A 156 -14.86 19.57 -12.74
C ASP A 156 -14.10 20.48 -11.75
N THR A 157 -13.17 21.27 -12.27
CA THR A 157 -12.34 22.20 -11.48
C THR A 157 -13.14 23.34 -10.82
N THR A 158 -14.39 23.55 -11.22
CA THR A 158 -15.31 24.52 -10.59
C THR A 158 -16.19 23.88 -9.51
N GLY A 159 -16.11 22.55 -9.34
CA GLY A 159 -16.95 21.77 -8.45
C GLY A 159 -18.33 21.44 -9.02
N ALA A 160 -18.58 21.75 -10.29
CA ALA A 160 -19.80 21.35 -10.99
C ALA A 160 -19.71 19.88 -11.41
N VAL A 161 -20.84 19.18 -11.47
CA VAL A 161 -20.88 17.77 -11.84
C VAL A 161 -20.61 17.64 -13.34
N SER A 162 -19.52 16.95 -13.71
CA SER A 162 -19.19 16.65 -15.10
C SER A 162 -19.73 15.30 -15.56
N SER A 163 -19.89 14.34 -14.64
CA SER A 163 -20.46 13.01 -14.90
C SER A 163 -21.01 12.37 -13.63
N GLY A 164 -22.02 11.50 -13.77
CA GLY A 164 -22.59 10.73 -12.66
C GLY A 164 -23.58 11.52 -11.79
N SER A 165 -23.78 11.07 -10.55
CA SER A 165 -24.87 11.55 -9.68
C SER A 165 -24.43 11.67 -8.22
N LYS A 166 -24.70 12.84 -7.61
CA LYS A 166 -24.51 13.06 -6.17
C LYS A 166 -25.40 12.13 -5.34
N THR A 167 -26.61 11.84 -5.83
CA THR A 167 -27.56 10.94 -5.15
C THR A 167 -27.08 9.50 -5.15
N ASP A 168 -26.45 9.04 -6.24
CA ASP A 168 -25.92 7.67 -6.33
C ASP A 168 -24.73 7.51 -5.40
N LEU A 169 -23.83 8.50 -5.36
CA LEU A 169 -22.73 8.53 -4.39
C LEU A 169 -23.25 8.51 -2.94
N GLN A 170 -24.25 9.33 -2.61
CA GLN A 170 -24.86 9.33 -1.27
C GLN A 170 -25.48 7.98 -0.91
N THR A 171 -26.14 7.33 -1.88
CA THR A 171 -26.75 6.01 -1.69
C THR A 171 -25.68 4.93 -1.44
N ALA A 172 -24.59 4.95 -2.22
CA ALA A 172 -23.47 4.04 -2.05
C ALA A 172 -22.82 4.19 -0.67
N ILE A 173 -22.57 5.43 -0.24
CA ILE A 173 -22.03 5.73 1.11
C ILE A 173 -22.96 5.19 2.20
N ARG A 174 -24.27 5.48 2.11
CA ARG A 174 -25.26 5.01 3.10
C ARG A 174 -25.39 3.49 3.15
N SER A 175 -25.06 2.81 2.05
CA SER A 175 -25.08 1.35 1.95
C SER A 175 -23.78 0.69 2.42
N GLY A 176 -22.79 1.47 2.89
CA GLY A 176 -21.51 0.96 3.36
C GLY A 176 -20.57 0.53 2.23
N ALA A 177 -20.74 1.06 1.02
CA ALA A 177 -19.83 0.78 -0.08
C ALA A 177 -18.41 1.28 0.23
N ASN A 178 -17.40 0.58 -0.30
CA ASN A 178 -16.04 1.09 -0.29
C ASN A 178 -15.93 2.24 -1.30
N ILE A 179 -15.49 3.41 -0.86
CA ILE A 179 -15.40 4.63 -1.66
C ILE A 179 -13.95 5.04 -1.76
N ARG A 180 -13.57 5.49 -2.95
CA ARG A 180 -12.25 6.06 -3.22
C ARG A 180 -12.35 7.41 -3.86
N LEU A 181 -11.45 8.29 -3.47
CA LEU A 181 -11.42 9.67 -3.93
C LEU A 181 -10.12 9.92 -4.68
N LYS A 182 -10.24 10.36 -5.92
CA LYS A 182 -9.15 10.88 -6.73
C LYS A 182 -9.25 12.40 -6.80
N ILE A 183 -8.22 13.09 -6.35
CA ILE A 183 -8.12 14.55 -6.36
C ILE A 183 -7.00 14.93 -7.34
N TYR A 184 -7.30 15.79 -8.30
CA TYR A 184 -6.31 16.31 -9.24
C TYR A 184 -5.74 17.63 -8.72
N ASN A 185 -4.41 17.74 -8.71
CA ASN A 185 -3.69 18.94 -8.26
C ASN A 185 -3.63 20.02 -9.35
N ASN A 186 -3.85 19.65 -10.59
CA ASN A 186 -3.73 20.51 -11.76
C ASN A 186 -4.73 20.10 -12.85
N ALA A 187 -5.03 21.04 -13.75
CA ALA A 187 -6.05 20.85 -14.79
C ALA A 187 -5.66 19.82 -15.87
N ASP A 188 -4.38 19.44 -15.98
CA ASP A 188 -3.91 18.43 -16.94
C ASP A 188 -4.16 16.98 -16.49
N GLY A 189 -4.59 16.78 -15.23
CA GLY A 189 -4.93 15.46 -14.68
C GLY A 189 -3.74 14.54 -14.38
N ILE A 190 -2.51 15.07 -14.46
CA ILE A 190 -1.29 14.28 -14.33
C ILE A 190 -0.85 14.13 -12.86
N ASP A 191 -0.84 15.22 -12.08
CA ASP A 191 -0.58 15.14 -10.63
C ASP A 191 -1.89 14.92 -9.88
N LYS A 192 -1.98 13.79 -9.17
CA LYS A 192 -3.19 13.40 -8.46
C LYS A 192 -2.89 12.62 -7.20
N TYR A 193 -3.76 12.80 -6.22
CA TYR A 193 -3.82 11.97 -5.02
C TYR A 193 -5.00 11.02 -5.10
N VAL A 194 -4.80 9.78 -4.68
CA VAL A 194 -5.86 8.77 -4.58
C VAL A 194 -5.87 8.22 -3.17
N TYR A 195 -7.05 8.27 -2.55
CA TYR A 195 -7.36 7.71 -1.23
C TYR A 195 -8.35 6.57 -1.46
#